data_AF-A0A258IQZ7-F1
#
_entry.id   AF-A0A258IQZ7-F1
#
_cell.length_a   1.000
_cell.length_b   1.000
_cell.length_c   1.000
_cell.angle_alpha   90.00
_cell.angle_beta   90.00
_cell.angle_gamma   90.00
#
_symmetry.space_group_name_H-M   'P 1'
#
loop_
_entity.id
_entity.type
_entity.pdbx_description
1 polymer ?
#
loop_
_entity_poly.entity_id
_entity_poly.type
_entity_poly.pdbx_seq_one_letter_code
_entity_poly.pdbx_strand_id
1 'polypeptide(L)' 'MVPTDATAEIRFADPDEAASFSTFVQGFLSANGFPFVIIHDAPEVVGHMRRVVFEDAGISRKFAQEWVNLRGALGQA' A
#
# COMPACT_ATOMS: atom_id res chain seq x y z
N MET A 1 16.56 11.56 -5.76
CA MET A 1 16.36 10.14 -6.10
C MET A 1 15.76 9.49 -4.87
N VAL A 2 14.51 9.01 -4.93
CA VAL A 2 13.89 8.33 -3.79
C VAL A 2 14.59 6.96 -3.66
N PRO A 3 15.08 6.56 -2.48
CA PRO A 3 15.61 5.22 -2.29
C PRO A 3 14.53 4.17 -2.58
N THR A 4 14.87 3.16 -3.38
CA THR A 4 13.94 2.09 -3.78
C THR A 4 13.34 1.35 -2.56
N ASP A 5 14.06 1.34 -1.44
CA ASP A 5 13.65 0.70 -0.17
C ASP A 5 12.45 1.41 0.49
N ALA A 6 12.19 2.67 0.16
CA ALA A 6 11.06 3.44 0.67
C ALA A 6 9.82 3.38 -0.24
N THR A 7 9.76 2.40 -1.16
CA THR A 7 8.65 2.25 -2.09
C THR A 7 7.93 0.91 -1.89
N ALA A 8 6.61 0.95 -1.78
CA ALA A 8 5.73 -0.22 -1.78
C ALA A 8 4.88 -0.24 -3.05
N GLU A 9 5.02 -1.30 -3.86
CA GLU A 9 4.24 -1.49 -5.09
C GLU A 9 3.14 -2.52 -4.87
N ILE A 10 1.89 -2.10 -5.10
CA ILE A 10 0.69 -2.87 -4.78
C ILE A 10 -0.12 -3.08 -6.05
N ARG A 11 -0.33 -4.35 -6.41
CA ARG A 11 -1.19 -4.76 -7.52
C ARG A 11 -2.50 -5.33 -6.99
N PHE A 12 -3.60 -4.76 -7.45
CA PHE A 12 -4.95 -5.17 -7.07
C PHE A 12 -5.50 -6.19 -8.08
N ALA A 13 -6.16 -7.24 -7.58
CA ALA A 13 -6.85 -8.21 -8.43
C ALA A 13 -8.16 -7.65 -9.00
N ASP A 14 -8.85 -6.82 -8.21
CA ASP A 14 -10.20 -6.32 -8.48
C ASP A 14 -10.46 -4.98 -7.75
N PRO A 15 -11.52 -4.24 -8.12
CA PRO A 15 -11.84 -2.95 -7.50
C PRO A 15 -12.22 -3.04 -6.02
N ASP A 16 -12.68 -4.19 -5.53
CA ASP A 16 -12.98 -4.38 -4.10
C ASP A 16 -11.69 -4.35 -3.27
N GLU A 17 -10.65 -5.06 -3.74
CA GLU A 17 -9.32 -5.01 -3.13
C GLU A 17 -8.75 -3.58 -3.11
N ALA A 18 -8.98 -2.80 -4.17
CA ALA A 18 -8.56 -1.39 -4.24
C ALA A 18 -9.29 -0.48 -3.23
N ALA A 19 -10.55 -0.81 -2.88
CA ALA A 19 -11.29 -0.12 -1.83
C ALA A 19 -10.81 -0.51 -0.43
N SER A 20 -10.58 -1.80 -0.19
CA SER A 20 -9.95 -2.30 1.05
C SER A 20 -8.58 -1.67 1.27
N PHE A 21 -7.80 -1.49 0.20
CA PHE A 21 -6.52 -0.82 0.25
C PHE A 21 -6.62 0.66 0.67
N SER A 22 -7.59 1.40 0.14
CA SER A 22 -7.80 2.80 0.54
C SER A 22 -8.11 2.92 2.04
N THR A 23 -8.97 2.03 2.56
CA THR A 23 -9.30 1.96 3.99
C THR A 23 -8.07 1.58 4.82
N PHE A 24 -7.30 0.60 4.37
CA PHE A 24 -6.05 0.19 5.00
C PHE A 24 -5.05 1.33 5.08
N VAL A 25 -4.82 2.06 3.98
CA VAL A 25 -3.90 3.22 3.96
C VAL A 25 -4.31 4.25 5.00
N GLN A 26 -5.60 4.60 5.05
CA GLN A 26 -6.08 5.58 6.02
C GLN A 26 -5.85 5.10 7.48
N GLY A 27 -6.15 3.83 7.77
CA GLY A 27 -5.94 3.24 9.09
C GLY A 27 -4.46 3.17 9.47
N PHE A 28 -3.61 2.74 8.55
CA PHE A 28 -2.17 2.66 8.73
C PHE A 28 -1.55 4.03 8.99
N LEU A 29 -1.88 5.04 8.17
CA LEU A 29 -1.34 6.39 8.35
C LEU A 29 -1.74 6.96 9.73
N SER A 30 -3.00 6.79 10.13
CA SER A 30 -3.49 7.23 11.44
C SER A 30 -2.74 6.55 12.60
N ALA A 31 -2.54 5.23 12.52
CA ALA A 31 -1.85 4.45 13.56
C ALA A 31 -0.34 4.73 13.66
N ASN A 32 0.25 5.34 12.63
CA ASN A 32 1.69 5.59 12.54
C ASN A 32 2.04 7.10 12.58
N GLY A 33 1.12 7.95 13.04
CA GLY A 33 1.39 9.39 13.23
C GLY A 33 1.40 10.21 11.95
N PHE A 34 0.66 9.76 10.92
CA PHE A 34 0.52 10.40 9.62
C PHE A 34 1.86 10.67 8.91
N PRO A 35 2.64 9.61 8.59
CA PRO A 35 3.86 9.77 7.81
C PRO A 35 3.54 10.37 6.44
N PHE A 36 4.48 11.16 5.91
CA PHE A 36 4.35 11.69 4.56
C PHE A 36 4.45 10.57 3.53
N VAL A 37 3.45 10.48 2.65
CA VAL A 37 3.40 9.48 1.57
C VAL A 37 2.96 10.10 0.26
N ILE A 38 3.52 9.58 -0.83
CA ILE A 38 3.06 9.89 -2.19
C ILE A 38 2.47 8.62 -2.78
N ILE A 39 1.21 8.67 -3.20
CA ILE A 39 0.52 7.56 -3.85
C ILE A 39 0.39 7.86 -5.33
N HIS A 40 1.04 7.04 -6.14
CA HIS A 40 0.87 7.05 -7.59
C HIS A 40 -0.15 5.99 -7.97
N ASP A 41 -1.26 6.42 -8.56
CA ASP A 41 -2.21 5.53 -9.23
C ASP A 41 -1.76 5.35 -10.67
N ALA A 42 -1.35 4.13 -11.01
CA ALA A 42 -0.89 3.77 -12.33
C ALA A 42 -1.88 2.75 -12.92
N PRO A 43 -2.75 3.18 -13.87
CA PRO A 43 -3.58 2.23 -14.60
C PRO A 43 -2.68 1.33 -15.44
N GLU A 44 -2.69 0.02 -15.19
CA GLU A 44 -1.97 -0.95 -16.01
C GLU A 44 -2.91 -1.50 -17.10
N VAL A 45 -2.33 -2.01 -18.20
CA VAL A 45 -3.09 -2.62 -19.31
C VAL A 45 -3.94 -3.82 -18.83
N VAL A 46 -3.52 -4.46 -17.74
CA VAL A 46 -4.26 -5.52 -17.04
C VAL A 46 -4.20 -5.25 -15.54
N GLY A 47 -5.19 -4.52 -15.03
CA GLY A 47 -5.40 -4.30 -13.59
C GLY A 47 -5.06 -2.88 -13.10
N HIS A 48 -5.09 -2.72 -11.78
CA HIS A 48 -4.78 -1.46 -11.10
C HIS A 48 -3.53 -1.63 -10.24
N MET A 49 -2.55 -0.76 -10.43
CA MET A 49 -1.36 -0.70 -9.58
C MET A 49 -1.31 0.63 -8.84
N ARG A 50 -1.04 0.56 -7.54
CA ARG A 50 -0.64 1.74 -6.75
C ARG A 50 0.78 1.58 -6.26
N ARG A 51 1.57 2.62 -6.47
CA ARG A 51 2.90 2.74 -5.88
C ARG A 51 2.81 3.75 -4.74
N VAL A 52 3.14 3.31 -3.53
CA VAL A 52 3.21 4.16 -2.34
C VAL A 52 4.67 4.43 -2.03
N VAL A 53 5.04 5.70 -2.00
CA VAL A 53 6.39 6.15 -1.68
C VAL A 53 6.36 6.80 -0.30
N PHE A 54 7.23 6.32 0.58
CA PHE A 54 7.43 6.82 1.94
C PHE A 54 8.72 7.64 2.01
N GLU A 55 8.80 8.52 3.01
CA GLU A 55 10.07 9.17 3.38
C GLU A 55 11.01 8.19 4.09
N ASP A 56 10.45 7.30 4.91
CA ASP A 56 11.20 6.33 5.72
C ASP A 56 11.03 4.89 5.19
N ALA A 57 12.16 4.20 5.04
CA ALA A 57 12.20 2.83 4.56
C ALA A 57 11.68 1.81 5.59
N GLY A 58 11.82 2.08 6.89
CA GLY A 58 11.27 1.25 7.95
C GLY A 58 9.74 1.24 7.94
N ILE A 59 9.12 2.41 7.77
CA ILE A 59 7.67 2.57 7.62
C ILE A 59 7.18 1.94 6.32
N SER A 60 7.90 2.10 5.21
CA SER A 60 7.61 1.41 3.94
C SER A 60 7.54 -0.11 4.11
N ARG A 61 8.55 -0.68 4.79
CA ARG A 61 8.61 -2.13 5.05
C ARG A 61 7.47 -2.59 5.96
N LYS A 62 7.19 -1.84 7.03
CA LYS A 62 6.05 -2.14 7.93
C LYS A 62 4.73 -2.12 7.16
N PHE A 63 4.52 -1.10 6.34
CA PHE A 63 3.33 -0.96 5.49
C PHE A 63 3.12 -2.17 4.58
N ALA A 64 4.17 -2.58 3.86
CA ALA A 64 4.11 -3.74 2.98
C ALA A 64 3.77 -5.03 3.74
N GLN A 65 4.35 -5.23 4.93
CA GLN A 65 4.06 -6.40 5.77
C GLN A 65 2.62 -6.41 6.29
N GLU A 66 2.11 -5.29 6.80
CA GLU A 66 0.74 -5.22 7.32
C GLU A 66 -0.30 -5.39 6.21
N TRP A 67 -0.01 -4.86 5.01
CA TRP A 67 -0.87 -5.08 3.85
C TRP A 67 -0.93 -6.56 3.45
N VAL A 68 0.21 -7.25 3.37
CA VAL A 68 0.25 -8.69 3.05
C VAL A 68 -0.52 -9.51 4.08
N ASN A 69 -0.39 -9.19 5.36
CA ASN A 69 -1.14 -9.86 6.43
C ASN A 69 -2.65 -9.65 6.30
N LEU A 70 -3.08 -8.41 6.04
CA LEU A 70 -4.49 -8.08 5.81
C LEU A 70 -5.04 -8.81 4.57
N ARG A 71 -4.31 -8.77 3.45
CA ARG A 71 -4.70 -9.44 2.21
C ARG A 71 -4.77 -10.97 2.37
N GLY A 72 -3.85 -11.55 3.13
CA GLY A 72 -3.88 -12.97 3.50
C GLY A 72 -5.13 -13.33 4.32
N ALA A 73 -5.52 -12.48 5.26
CA ALA A 73 -6.75 -12.66 6.03
C ALA A 73 -8.02 -12.50 5.17
N LEU A 74 -8.01 -11.59 4.19
CA LEU A 74 -9.12 -11.40 3.24
C LEU A 74 -9.28 -12.60 2.28
N GLY A 75 -8.20 -13.28 1.91
CA GLY A 75 -8.23 -14.48 1.07
C GLY A 75 -8.55 -15.80 1.82
N GLN A 76 -8.64 -15.76 3.15
CA GLN A 76 -9.02 -16.91 3.99
C GLN A 76 -10.48 -16.85 4.49
N ALA A 77 -11.25 -15.85 4.05
CA ALA A 77 -12.66 -15.65 4.41
C ALA A 77 -13.62 -16.29 3.40
#